data_AF-A0AAN8XHQ8-F1
#
_entry.id   AF-A0AAN8XHQ8-F1
#
_cell.length_a   1.000
_cell.length_b   1.000
_cell.length_c   1.000
_cell.angle_alpha   90.00
_cell.angle_beta   90.00
_cell.angle_gamma   90.00
#
_symmetry.space_group_name_H-M   'P 1'
#
loop_
_entity.id
_entity.type
_entity.pdbx_description
1 polymer ?
#
loop_
_entity_poly.entity_id
_entity_poly.type
_entity_poly.pdbx_seq_one_letter_code
_entity_poly.pdbx_strand_id
1 'polypeptide(L)'
;MAASADQALSTLGRKVDFVDFDDRLKYLGSEYCRDKVLSDSHVHVDGRSFLLFVYKVLGHSSEVYGLREEVYPTHFSWLFRKNTPWKYKFDVGLQRLVEMGLPQKWYLDIMKERMRSNST
;
A
#
# COMPACT_ATOMS: atom_id res chain seq x y z
N MET A 1 18.95 12.03 -7.55
CA MET A 1 17.47 12.04 -7.63
C MET A 1 17.03 13.12 -8.60
N ALA A 2 16.00 12.86 -9.41
CA ALA A 2 15.47 13.86 -10.35
C ALA A 2 14.69 14.94 -9.59
N ALA A 3 14.84 16.21 -9.98
CA ALA A 3 14.11 17.34 -9.41
C ALA A 3 13.18 17.95 -10.45
N SER A 4 11.93 18.23 -10.07
CA SER A 4 10.98 18.92 -10.94
C SER A 4 11.34 20.39 -11.10
N ALA A 5 11.12 20.94 -12.30
CA ALA A 5 11.21 22.39 -12.56
C ALA A 5 10.02 23.16 -11.95
N ASP A 6 8.92 22.45 -11.64
CA ASP A 6 7.79 23.01 -10.90
C ASP A 6 8.14 23.18 -9.42
N GLN A 7 7.95 24.39 -8.89
CA GLN A 7 8.33 24.75 -7.53
C GLN A 7 7.53 23.98 -6.46
N ALA A 8 6.25 23.68 -6.71
CA ALA A 8 5.42 22.94 -5.76
C ALA A 8 5.89 21.49 -5.66
N LEU A 9 6.16 20.84 -6.80
CA LEU A 9 6.69 19.48 -6.85
C LEU A 9 8.13 19.40 -6.31
N SER A 10 8.96 20.40 -6.57
CA SER A 10 10.32 20.50 -5.99
C SER A 10 10.28 20.59 -4.47
N THR A 11 9.35 21.36 -3.92
CA THR A 11 9.17 21.51 -2.48
C THR A 11 8.68 20.21 -1.86
N LEU A 12 7.73 19.51 -2.49
CA LEU A 12 7.27 18.20 -2.04
C LEU A 12 8.41 17.19 -2.02
N GLY A 13 9.18 17.08 -3.11
CA GLY A 13 10.30 16.15 -3.21
C GLY A 13 11.39 16.36 -2.17
N ARG A 14 11.62 17.59 -1.71
CA ARG A 14 12.58 17.88 -0.62
C ARG A 14 12.10 17.49 0.78
N LYS A 15 10.80 17.29 0.95
CA LYS A 15 10.17 16.91 2.22
C LYS A 15 9.80 15.43 2.28
N VAL A 16 10.07 14.69 1.21
CA VAL A 16 9.81 13.25 1.11
C VAL A 16 11.15 12.53 1.16
N ASP A 17 11.33 11.75 2.21
CA ASP A 17 12.46 10.84 2.32
C ASP A 17 12.08 9.49 1.71
N PHE A 18 12.85 9.06 0.72
CA PHE A 18 12.72 7.73 0.15
C PHE A 18 13.58 6.76 0.96
N VAL A 19 12.98 5.63 1.34
CA VAL A 19 13.70 4.54 1.99
C VAL A 19 14.08 3.52 0.93
N ASP A 20 15.36 3.13 0.93
CA ASP A 20 15.85 2.12 0.01
C ASP A 20 15.23 0.75 0.34
N PHE A 21 15.01 -0.04 -0.72
CA PHE A 21 14.61 -1.43 -0.58
C PHE A 21 15.75 -2.22 0.08
N ASP A 22 15.50 -2.76 1.27
CA ASP A 22 16.41 -3.68 1.96
C ASP A 22 15.82 -5.08 1.97
N ASP A 23 16.41 -5.98 1.20
CA ASP A 23 16.00 -7.38 1.04
C ASP A 23 16.29 -8.24 2.28
N ARG A 24 17.07 -7.72 3.23
CA ARG A 24 17.32 -8.37 4.54
C ARG A 24 16.17 -8.14 5.51
N LEU A 25 15.31 -7.16 5.24
CA LEU A 25 14.15 -6.84 6.06
C LEU A 25 12.90 -7.55 5.56
N LYS A 26 12.00 -7.88 6.50
CA LYS A 26 10.79 -8.65 6.20
C LYS A 26 9.76 -7.84 5.43
N TYR A 27 9.76 -6.52 5.61
CA TYR A 27 8.86 -5.57 4.95
C TYR A 27 9.61 -4.50 4.16
N LEU A 28 10.77 -4.87 3.60
CA LEU A 28 11.48 -4.12 2.56
C LEU A 28 11.82 -2.67 2.94
N GLY A 29 12.14 -2.42 4.21
CA GLY A 29 12.46 -1.07 4.71
C GLY A 29 11.31 -0.38 5.45
N SER A 30 10.10 -0.94 5.41
CA SER A 30 8.95 -0.39 6.14
C SER A 30 9.16 -0.36 7.65
N GLU A 31 10.02 -1.22 8.18
CA GLU A 31 10.45 -1.23 9.58
C GLU A 31 11.13 0.09 9.97
N TYR A 32 11.96 0.65 9.10
CA TYR A 32 12.59 1.96 9.32
C TYR A 32 11.56 3.09 9.30
N CYS A 33 10.62 3.05 8.35
CA CYS A 33 9.53 4.03 8.29
C CYS A 33 8.69 4.00 9.57
N ARG A 34 8.38 2.79 10.08
CA ARG A 34 7.69 2.62 11.37
C ARG A 34 8.46 3.27 12.50
N ASP A 35 9.77 3.03 12.62
CA ASP A 35 10.57 3.59 13.72
C ASP A 35 10.59 5.12 13.69
N LYS A 36 10.57 5.72 12.49
CA LYS A 36 10.46 7.17 12.31
C LYS A 36 9.08 7.72 12.70
N VAL A 37 8.00 6.97 12.44
CA VAL A 37 6.66 7.33 12.89
C VAL A 37 6.55 7.22 14.41
N LEU A 38 7.02 6.12 15.02
CA LEU A 38 6.95 5.92 16.48
C LEU A 38 7.84 6.89 17.27
N SER A 39 8.86 7.48 16.64
CA SER A 39 9.66 8.56 17.20
C SER A 39 9.06 9.96 16.99
N ASP A 40 7.82 10.05 16.50
CA ASP A 40 7.09 11.30 16.26
C ASP A 40 7.85 12.29 15.35
N SER A 41 8.61 11.75 14.39
CA SER A 41 9.47 12.57 13.53
C SER A 41 8.99 12.63 12.08
N HIS A 42 8.27 11.60 11.61
CA HIS A 42 7.85 11.46 10.21
C HIS A 42 6.43 10.88 10.11
N VAL A 43 5.85 10.99 8.92
CA VAL A 43 4.65 10.26 8.52
C VAL A 43 5.04 9.21 7.48
N HIS A 44 4.54 7.98 7.63
CA HIS A 44 4.75 6.91 6.66
C HIS A 44 3.65 6.95 5.58
N VAL A 45 4.02 7.27 4.35
CA VAL A 45 3.11 7.39 3.20
C VAL A 45 3.24 6.17 2.29
N ASP A 46 2.16 5.39 2.16
CA ASP A 46 2.05 4.25 1.26
C ASP A 46 0.58 3.86 1.05
N GLY A 47 0.30 2.82 0.26
CA GLY A 47 -1.02 2.26 0.05
C GLY A 47 -1.68 1.83 1.36
N ARG A 48 -2.92 2.29 1.58
CA ARG A 48 -3.67 2.08 2.83
C ARG A 48 -3.70 0.62 3.30
N SER A 49 -3.99 -0.31 2.41
CA SER A 49 -4.07 -1.74 2.75
C SER A 49 -2.72 -2.30 3.22
N PHE A 50 -1.63 -1.83 2.64
CA PHE A 50 -0.27 -2.22 3.01
C PHE A 50 0.11 -1.65 4.38
N LEU A 51 -0.12 -0.36 4.63
CA LEU A 51 0.16 0.26 5.93
C LEU A 51 -0.61 -0.42 7.07
N LEU A 52 -1.91 -0.68 6.89
CA LEU A 52 -2.72 -1.40 7.88
C LEU A 52 -2.20 -2.80 8.16
N PHE A 53 -1.66 -3.47 7.15
CA PHE A 53 -1.06 -4.79 7.29
C PHE A 53 0.28 -4.72 8.03
N VAL A 54 1.20 -3.85 7.61
CA VAL A 54 2.55 -3.73 8.18
C VAL A 54 2.51 -3.35 9.65
N TYR A 55 1.82 -2.26 10.03
CA TYR A 55 1.79 -1.79 11.41
C TYR A 55 1.20 -2.82 12.37
N LYS A 56 0.26 -3.60 11.88
CA LYS A 56 -0.37 -4.65 12.66
C LYS A 56 0.50 -5.89 12.82
N VAL A 57 1.18 -6.34 11.76
CA VAL A 57 2.10 -7.48 11.90
C VAL A 57 3.32 -7.11 12.73
N LEU A 58 3.73 -5.84 12.69
CA LEU A 58 4.78 -5.32 13.55
C LEU A 58 4.30 -5.01 14.99
N GLY A 59 3.00 -5.15 15.29
CA GLY A 59 2.47 -5.02 16.66
C GLY A 59 2.16 -3.59 17.13
N HIS A 60 2.13 -2.61 16.22
CA HIS A 60 2.01 -1.18 16.53
C HIS A 60 0.69 -0.55 16.05
N SER A 61 -0.32 -1.37 15.72
CA SER A 61 -1.59 -0.85 15.18
C SER A 61 -2.38 0.04 16.15
N SER A 62 -2.17 -0.12 17.47
CA SER A 62 -2.80 0.72 18.49
C SER A 62 -2.04 2.02 18.78
N GLU A 63 -0.81 2.15 18.29
CA GLU A 63 0.07 3.30 18.54
C GLU A 63 0.01 4.34 17.43
N VAL A 64 -0.63 4.00 16.31
CA VAL A 64 -0.74 4.88 15.14
C VAL A 64 -2.19 5.06 14.72
N TYR A 65 -2.47 6.20 14.10
CA TYR A 65 -3.71 6.43 13.36
C TYR A 65 -3.39 6.63 11.89
N GLY A 66 -4.32 6.22 11.03
CA GLY A 66 -4.19 6.39 9.58
C GLY A 66 -5.02 7.58 9.10
N LEU A 67 -4.41 8.45 8.32
CA LEU A 67 -5.12 9.44 7.50
C LEU A 67 -5.32 8.89 6.10
N ARG A 68 -6.53 9.05 5.53
CA ARG A 68 -6.82 8.65 4.16
C ARG A 68 -6.83 9.88 3.27
N GLU A 69 -5.64 10.28 2.85
CA GLU A 69 -5.44 11.34 1.86
C GLU A 69 -5.05 10.69 0.54
N GLU A 70 -5.95 10.71 -0.44
CA GLU A 70 -5.70 10.20 -1.79
C GLU A 70 -5.47 11.39 -2.73
N VAL A 71 -4.20 11.65 -3.11
CA VAL A 71 -3.88 12.72 -4.06
C VAL A 71 -4.41 12.37 -5.46
N TYR A 72 -4.37 11.09 -5.82
CA TYR A 72 -4.95 10.54 -7.03
C TYR A 72 -5.56 9.17 -6.72
N PRO A 73 -6.66 8.79 -7.41
CA PRO A 73 -7.21 7.45 -7.28
C PRO A 73 -6.17 6.43 -7.75
N THR A 74 -5.80 5.52 -6.86
CA THR A 74 -4.91 4.41 -7.17
C THR A 74 -5.71 3.19 -7.58
N HIS A 75 -5.38 2.59 -8.72
CA HIS A 75 -6.03 1.39 -9.22
C HIS A 75 -5.01 0.25 -9.39
N PHE A 76 -5.33 -0.93 -8.86
CA PHE A 76 -4.59 -2.13 -9.22
C PHE A 76 -4.88 -2.50 -10.68
N SER A 77 -3.83 -2.75 -11.43
CA SER A 77 -3.90 -3.06 -12.86
C SER A 77 -3.15 -4.34 -13.16
N TRP A 78 -3.70 -5.17 -14.06
CA TRP A 78 -3.02 -6.34 -14.58
C TRP A 78 -2.26 -5.97 -15.85
N LEU A 79 -0.97 -6.28 -15.89
CA LEU A 79 -0.13 -6.09 -17.06
C LEU A 79 -0.04 -7.40 -17.84
N PHE A 80 -0.40 -7.34 -19.12
CA PHE A 80 -0.29 -8.49 -20.02
C PHE A 80 0.78 -8.25 -21.09
N ARG A 81 1.35 -9.34 -21.63
CA ARG A 81 2.16 -9.25 -22.85
C ARG A 81 1.35 -8.61 -23.99
N LYS A 82 2.03 -7.81 -24.82
CA LYS A 82 1.43 -7.26 -26.04
C LYS A 82 0.83 -8.38 -26.88
N ASN A 83 -0.34 -8.11 -27.48
CA ASN A 83 -1.09 -9.05 -28.32
C ASN A 83 -1.52 -10.34 -27.60
N THR A 84 -1.66 -10.32 -26.27
CA THR A 84 -2.28 -11.45 -25.57
C THR A 84 -3.72 -11.66 -26.05
N PRO A 85 -4.16 -12.90 -26.32
CA PRO A 85 -5.58 -13.17 -26.56
C PRO A 85 -6.41 -13.13 -25.26
N TRP A 86 -5.76 -13.06 -24.10
CA TRP A 86 -6.40 -13.20 -22.80
C TRP A 86 -7.05 -11.93 -22.25
N LYS A 87 -6.65 -10.75 -22.76
CA LYS A 87 -7.11 -9.46 -22.22
C LYS A 87 -8.64 -9.41 -22.07
N TYR A 88 -9.36 -9.66 -23.16
CA TYR A 88 -10.83 -9.56 -23.16
C TYR A 88 -11.51 -10.58 -22.26
N LYS A 89 -10.98 -11.82 -22.21
CA LYS A 89 -11.51 -12.87 -21.34
C LYS A 89 -11.30 -12.51 -19.87
N PHE A 90 -10.16 -11.93 -19.55
CA PHE A 90 -9.84 -11.49 -18.20
C PHE A 90 -10.70 -10.31 -17.79
N ASP A 91 -10.86 -9.30 -18.65
CA ASP A 91 -11.70 -8.12 -18.36
C ASP A 91 -13.15 -8.53 -18.05
N VAL A 92 -13.76 -9.38 -18.89
CA VAL A 92 -15.15 -9.86 -18.66
C VAL A 92 -15.25 -10.69 -17.39
N GLY A 93 -14.30 -11.60 -17.15
CA GLY A 93 -14.29 -12.42 -15.94
C GLY A 93 -14.16 -11.57 -14.67
N LEU A 94 -13.25 -10.59 -14.70
CA LEU A 94 -12.97 -9.72 -13.57
C LEU A 94 -14.14 -8.80 -13.26
N GLN A 95 -14.79 -8.25 -14.29
CA GLN A 95 -15.99 -7.44 -14.14
C GLN A 95 -17.09 -8.22 -13.40
N ARG A 96 -17.35 -9.47 -13.80
CA ARG A 96 -18.34 -10.33 -13.11
C ARG A 96 -17.98 -10.56 -11.65
N LEU A 97 -16.71 -10.80 -11.33
CA LEU A 97 -16.27 -10.95 -9.94
C LEU A 97 -16.54 -9.69 -9.11
N VAL A 98 -16.27 -8.52 -9.69
CA VAL A 98 -16.55 -7.21 -9.07
C VAL A 98 -18.05 -7.01 -8.86
N GLU A 99 -18.88 -7.28 -9.88
CA GLU A 99 -20.35 -7.19 -9.82
C GLU A 99 -20.94 -8.12 -8.75
N MET A 100 -20.33 -9.29 -8.55
CA MET A 100 -20.71 -10.23 -7.49
C MET A 100 -20.17 -9.83 -6.10
N GLY A 101 -19.39 -8.75 -5.99
CA GLY A 101 -18.80 -8.29 -4.73
C GLY A 101 -17.71 -9.20 -4.15
N LEU A 102 -17.20 -10.16 -4.93
CA LEU A 102 -16.23 -11.16 -4.44
C LEU A 102 -14.90 -10.54 -3.99
N PRO A 103 -14.28 -9.59 -4.74
CA PRO A 103 -13.05 -8.96 -4.30
C PRO A 103 -13.18 -8.25 -2.96
N GLN A 104 -14.30 -7.54 -2.74
CA GLN A 104 -14.55 -6.84 -1.48
C GLN A 104 -14.70 -7.83 -0.31
N LYS A 105 -15.44 -8.93 -0.53
CA LYS A 105 -15.57 -9.99 0.46
C LYS A 105 -14.20 -10.57 0.82
N TRP A 106 -13.40 -10.99 -0.17
CA TRP A 106 -12.07 -11.55 0.06
C TRP A 106 -11.14 -10.58 0.77
N TYR A 107 -11.18 -9.29 0.41
CA TYR A 107 -10.41 -8.26 1.11
C TYR A 107 -10.77 -8.21 2.60
N LEU A 108 -12.06 -8.15 2.93
CA LEU A 108 -12.53 -8.10 4.31
C LEU A 108 -12.18 -9.38 5.07
N ASP A 109 -12.30 -10.54 4.44
CA ASP A 109 -11.98 -11.84 5.03
C ASP A 109 -10.47 -11.93 5.33
N ILE A 110 -9.60 -11.59 4.37
CA ILE A 110 -8.14 -11.56 4.56
C ILE A 110 -7.76 -10.59 5.67
N MET A 111 -8.36 -9.40 5.69
CA MET A 111 -8.08 -8.41 6.72
C MET A 111 -8.54 -8.90 8.10
N LYS A 112 -9.71 -9.54 8.20
CA LYS A 112 -10.23 -10.14 9.43
C LYS A 112 -9.42 -11.33 9.93
N GLU A 113 -9.09 -12.28 9.05
CA GLU A 113 -8.30 -13.47 9.40
C GLU A 113 -6.93 -13.07 9.92
N ARG A 114 -6.25 -12.16 9.20
CA ARG A 114 -4.98 -11.60 9.66
C ARG A 114 -5.15 -10.76 10.93
N MET A 115 -6.36 -10.29 11.26
CA MET A 115 -6.66 -9.58 12.53
C MET A 115 -6.76 -10.53 13.72
N ARG A 116 -7.14 -11.78 13.49
CA ARG A 116 -7.29 -12.78 14.53
C ARG A 116 -5.99 -13.54 14.82
N SER A 117 -5.13 -13.72 13.83
CA SER A 117 -3.92 -14.56 13.95
C SER A 117 -2.81 -14.00 14.86
N ASN A 118 -2.90 -12.75 15.32
CA ASN A 118 -1.87 -12.10 16.14
C ASN A 118 -2.33 -11.81 17.58
N SER A 119 -3.43 -12.44 18.02
CA SER A 119 -3.99 -12.29 19.38
C SER A 119 -3.67 -13.48 20.30
N THR A 120 -2.65 -14.27 19.96
CA THR A 120 -2.07 -15.40 20.71
C THR A 120 -0.57 -15.27 20.65
#